data_AF-A0A3D6DIJ4-F1
#
_entry.id   AF-A0A3D6DIJ4-F1
#
_cell.length_a   1.000
_cell.length_b   1.000
_cell.length_c   1.000
_cell.angle_alpha   90.00
_cell.angle_beta   90.00
_cell.angle_gamma   90.00
#
_symmetry.space_group_name_H-M   'P 1'
#
loop_
_entity.id
_entity.type
_entity.pdbx_description
1 polymer ?
#
loop_
_entity_poly.entity_id
_entity_poly.type
_entity_poly.pdbx_seq_one_letter_code
_entity_poly.pdbx_strand_id
1 'polypeptide(L)'
;MSTAQEHPNLILTQKGVNEIRSHLGKVPFFDRHLSTVKAEVDAEIAAGVEVPFPKDVSGGYTHQQHKKNFFILQKAGALYQILEQV
;
A
#
# COMPACT_ATOMS: atom_id res chain seq x y z
N MET A 1 24.61 6.51 -21.24
CA MET A 1 23.29 7.10 -20.89
C MET A 1 22.65 6.18 -19.87
N SER A 2 22.36 6.67 -18.66
CA SER A 2 21.66 5.88 -17.65
C SER A 2 20.21 5.77 -18.10
N THR A 3 19.74 4.58 -18.48
CA THR A 3 18.31 4.33 -18.69
C THR A 3 17.58 4.60 -17.38
N ALA A 4 16.53 5.42 -17.40
CA ALA A 4 15.68 5.61 -16.23
C ALA A 4 15.11 4.24 -15.82
N GLN A 5 15.14 3.96 -14.52
CA GLN A 5 14.69 2.68 -14.01
C GLN A 5 13.16 2.62 -14.04
N GLU A 6 12.60 1.66 -14.78
CA GLU A 6 11.14 1.47 -14.86
C GLU A 6 10.62 0.85 -13.57
N HIS A 7 9.56 1.45 -13.00
CA HIS A 7 8.90 0.99 -11.78
C HIS A 7 7.49 0.48 -12.09
N PRO A 8 6.97 -0.50 -11.34
CA PRO A 8 7.58 -1.18 -10.19
C PRO A 8 8.49 -2.35 -10.61
N ASN A 9 9.58 -2.59 -9.87
CA ASN A 9 10.61 -3.59 -10.23
C ASN A 9 11.37 -4.19 -9.02
N LEU A 10 10.73 -4.28 -7.84
CA LEU A 10 11.35 -4.82 -6.63
C LEU A 10 10.53 -5.98 -6.04
N ILE A 11 9.55 -5.66 -5.19
CA ILE A 11 8.60 -6.65 -4.64
C ILE A 11 7.48 -6.91 -5.64
N LEU A 12 6.92 -5.83 -6.19
CA LEU A 12 6.05 -5.87 -7.35
C LEU A 12 6.89 -5.60 -8.61
N THR A 13 6.54 -6.29 -9.68
CA THR A 13 7.09 -6.06 -11.02
C THR A 13 5.96 -5.65 -11.96
N GLN A 14 6.25 -4.90 -13.03
CA GLN A 14 5.25 -4.53 -14.03
C GLN A 14 4.49 -5.75 -14.58
N LYS A 15 5.22 -6.83 -14.88
CA LYS A 15 4.63 -8.11 -15.31
C LYS A 15 3.67 -8.66 -14.26
N GLY A 16 4.11 -8.73 -13.00
CA GLY A 16 3.28 -9.23 -11.90
C GLY A 16 2.02 -8.40 -11.68
N VAL A 17 2.12 -7.06 -11.79
CA VAL A 17 0.95 -6.17 -11.71
C VAL A 17 -0.05 -6.47 -12.83
N ASN A 18 0.41 -6.64 -14.07
CA ASN A 18 -0.45 -6.98 -15.20
C ASN A 18 -1.13 -8.35 -15.02
N GLU A 19 -0.40 -9.33 -14.51
CA GLU A 19 -0.95 -10.67 -14.20
C GLU A 19 -2.02 -10.59 -13.12
N ILE A 20 -1.77 -9.87 -12.02
CA ILE A 20 -2.76 -9.65 -10.95
C ILE A 20 -4.02 -9.01 -11.53
N ARG A 21 -3.87 -7.91 -12.29
CA ARG A 21 -4.99 -7.20 -12.92
C ARG A 21 -5.84 -8.11 -13.80
N SER A 22 -5.22 -8.98 -14.58
CA SER A 22 -5.93 -9.93 -15.46
C SER A 22 -6.74 -11.01 -14.70
N HIS A 23 -6.48 -11.19 -13.40
CA HIS A 23 -7.13 -12.17 -12.54
C HIS A 23 -8.04 -11.57 -11.47
N LEU A 24 -8.19 -10.24 -11.42
CA LEU A 24 -9.15 -9.60 -10.52
C LEU A 24 -10.57 -10.14 -10.76
N GLY A 25 -11.28 -10.44 -9.67
CA GLY A 25 -12.62 -11.03 -9.69
C GLY A 25 -12.65 -12.54 -9.97
N LYS A 26 -11.50 -13.18 -10.24
CA LYS A 26 -11.41 -14.63 -10.51
C LYS A 26 -10.89 -15.43 -9.32
N VAL A 27 -10.36 -14.77 -8.29
CA VAL A 27 -9.73 -15.41 -7.13
C VAL A 27 -10.40 -14.89 -5.86
N PRO A 28 -11.52 -15.50 -5.42
CA PRO A 28 -12.38 -14.93 -4.39
C PRO A 28 -11.69 -14.57 -3.07
N PHE A 29 -10.70 -15.37 -2.66
CA PHE A 29 -9.92 -15.10 -1.45
C PHE A 29 -9.07 -13.83 -1.59
N PHE A 30 -8.40 -13.68 -2.74
CA PHE A 30 -7.60 -12.49 -3.03
C PHE A 30 -8.48 -11.25 -3.14
N ASP A 31 -9.59 -11.34 -3.87
CA ASP A 31 -10.51 -10.21 -4.07
C ASP A 31 -11.11 -9.72 -2.74
N ARG A 32 -11.45 -10.65 -1.84
CA ARG A 32 -11.90 -10.30 -0.47
C ARG A 32 -10.82 -9.58 0.31
N HIS A 33 -9.59 -10.10 0.29
CA HIS A 33 -8.49 -9.46 1.01
C HIS A 33 -8.16 -8.08 0.43
N LEU A 34 -8.16 -7.94 -0.89
CA LEU A 34 -7.95 -6.68 -1.59
C LEU A 34 -9.00 -5.63 -1.18
N SER A 35 -10.27 -6.02 -1.08
CA SER A 35 -11.34 -5.14 -0.59
C SER A 35 -11.13 -4.71 0.86
N THR A 36 -10.72 -5.62 1.75
CA THR A 36 -10.39 -5.29 3.15
C THR A 36 -9.24 -4.29 3.23
N VAL A 37 -8.16 -4.52 2.47
CA VAL A 37 -6.99 -3.63 2.45
C VAL A 37 -7.36 -2.26 1.88
N LYS A 38 -8.20 -2.21 0.84
CA LYS A 38 -8.71 -0.94 0.30
C LYS A 38 -9.48 -0.16 1.37
N ALA A 39 -10.43 -0.80 2.04
CA ALA A 39 -11.23 -0.15 3.08
C ALA A 39 -10.37 0.39 4.25
N GLU A 40 -9.32 -0.35 4.63
CA GLU A 40 -8.34 0.10 5.64
C GLU A 40 -7.61 1.36 5.18
N VAL A 41 -7.10 1.38 3.95
CA VAL A 41 -6.38 2.54 3.40
C VAL A 41 -7.32 3.74 3.22
N ASP A 42 -8.53 3.54 2.71
CA ASP A 42 -9.54 4.59 2.56
C ASP A 42 -9.87 5.26 3.90
N ALA A 43 -10.01 4.46 4.97
CA ALA A 43 -10.28 4.97 6.31
C ALA A 43 -9.12 5.84 6.85
N GLU A 44 -7.87 5.46 6.57
CA GLU A 44 -6.70 6.23 6.99
C GLU A 44 -6.52 7.52 6.18
N ILE A 45 -6.84 7.49 4.88
CA ILE A 45 -6.88 8.70 4.05
C ILE A 45 -7.95 9.67 4.59
N ALA A 46 -9.13 9.16 4.93
CA ALA A 46 -10.22 9.96 5.47
C ALA A 46 -9.91 10.53 6.88
N ALA A 47 -9.17 9.79 7.71
CA ALA A 47 -8.71 10.25 9.02
C ALA A 47 -7.63 11.36 8.91
N GLY A 48 -6.96 11.46 7.76
CA GLY A 48 -5.88 12.40 7.50
C GLY A 48 -4.50 11.82 7.81
N VAL A 49 -3.50 12.26 7.04
CA VAL A 49 -2.11 11.77 7.18
C VAL A 49 -1.42 12.47 8.36
N GLU A 50 -1.29 11.76 9.46
CA GLU A 50 -0.60 12.25 10.66
C GLU A 50 0.86 11.75 10.72
N VAL A 51 1.82 12.67 10.75
CA VAL A 51 3.25 12.38 10.91
C VAL A 51 3.79 13.17 12.11
N PRO A 52 3.74 12.60 13.33
CA PRO A 52 4.15 13.29 14.53
C PRO A 52 5.67 13.40 14.62
N PHE A 53 6.17 14.32 15.45
CA PHE A 53 7.59 14.38 15.78
C PHE A 53 7.99 13.15 16.63
N PRO A 54 9.08 12.44 16.31
CA PRO A 54 9.50 11.26 17.07
C PRO A 54 9.79 11.60 18.53
N LYS A 55 9.08 10.96 19.47
CA LYS A 55 9.22 11.20 20.91
C LYS A 55 9.26 9.92 21.73
N ASP A 56 8.36 9.00 21.46
CA ASP A 56 8.17 7.80 22.27
C ASP A 56 9.01 6.63 21.75
N VAL A 57 9.53 5.83 22.68
CA VAL A 57 10.23 4.58 22.40
C VAL A 57 9.25 3.46 22.03
N SER A 58 9.77 2.27 21.68
CA SER A 58 9.02 1.09 21.27
C SER A 58 7.72 0.88 22.05
N GLY A 59 6.60 0.80 21.33
CA GLY A 59 5.27 0.62 21.92
C GLY A 59 4.52 1.92 22.18
N GLY A 60 5.23 3.05 22.31
CA GLY A 60 4.63 4.36 22.48
C GLY A 60 3.94 4.91 21.24
N TYR A 61 3.17 5.97 21.42
CA TYR A 61 2.25 6.49 20.40
C TYR A 61 2.98 6.88 19.11
N THR A 62 4.05 7.71 19.18
CA THR A 62 4.74 8.14 17.96
C THR A 62 5.41 6.97 17.21
N HIS A 63 5.90 5.97 17.95
CA HIS A 63 6.45 4.75 17.34
C HIS A 63 5.38 3.95 16.59
N GLN A 64 4.21 3.74 17.21
CA GLN A 64 3.11 3.03 16.56
C GLN A 64 2.56 3.81 15.35
N GLN A 65 2.49 5.14 15.44
CA GLN A 65 2.01 5.96 14.33
C GLN A 65 2.93 5.88 13.12
N HIS A 66 4.25 5.98 13.30
CA HIS A 66 5.18 5.79 12.18
C HIS A 66 5.15 4.37 11.60
N LYS A 67 5.01 3.35 12.46
CA LYS A 67 4.84 1.95 12.02
C LYS A 67 3.57 1.78 11.18
N LYS A 68 2.45 2.34 11.64
CA LYS A 68 1.17 2.34 10.93
C LYS A 68 1.31 3.05 9.59
N ASN A 69 1.88 4.26 9.57
CA ASN A 69 2.12 5.03 8.34
C ASN A 69 2.93 4.24 7.31
N PHE A 70 3.96 3.51 7.73
CA PHE A 70 4.74 2.67 6.83
C PHE A 70 3.88 1.59 6.15
N PHE A 71 3.04 0.88 6.92
CA PHE A 71 2.17 -0.15 6.36
C PHE A 71 1.10 0.43 5.44
N ILE A 72 0.50 1.55 5.82
CA ILE A 72 -0.51 2.22 5.00
C ILE A 72 0.11 2.74 3.69
N LEU A 73 1.31 3.32 3.73
CA LEU A 73 2.04 3.75 2.55
C LEU A 73 2.32 2.58 1.59
N GLN A 74 2.80 1.45 2.12
CA GLN A 74 3.08 0.27 1.30
C GLN A 74 1.81 -0.31 0.67
N LYS A 75 0.71 -0.41 1.45
CA LYS A 75 -0.60 -0.87 0.96
C LYS A 75 -1.16 0.07 -0.10
N ALA A 76 -1.13 1.38 0.14
CA ALA A 76 -1.59 2.40 -0.80
C ALA A 76 -0.81 2.35 -2.11
N GLY A 77 0.52 2.21 -2.06
CA GLY A 77 1.36 2.05 -3.25
C GLY A 77 1.02 0.78 -4.05
N ALA A 78 0.77 -0.34 -3.37
CA ALA A 78 0.33 -1.57 -4.03
C ALA A 78 -1.08 -1.43 -4.63
N LEU A 79 -2.03 -0.82 -3.92
CA LEU A 79 -3.39 -0.56 -4.40
C LEU A 79 -3.37 0.34 -5.63
N TYR A 80 -2.57 1.41 -5.64
CA TYR A 80 -2.43 2.29 -6.80
C TYR A 80 -1.95 1.51 -8.04
N GLN A 81 -0.97 0.62 -7.87
CA GLN A 81 -0.49 -0.24 -8.95
C GLN A 81 -1.54 -1.26 -9.40
N ILE A 82 -2.34 -1.83 -8.50
CA ILE A 82 -3.29 -2.90 -8.85
C ILE A 82 -4.61 -2.35 -9.40
N LEU A 83 -5.15 -1.30 -8.78
CA LEU A 83 -6.49 -0.77 -9.02
C LEU A 83 -6.51 0.52 -9.86
N GLU A 84 -5.34 1.15 -10.07
CA GLU A 84 -5.23 2.47 -10.75
C GLU A 84 -6.04 3.58 -10.07
N GLN A 85 -6.32 3.43 -8.77
CA GLN A 85 -7.10 4.36 -7.98
C GLN A 85 -6.44 4.56 -6.62
N VAL A 86 -6.54 5.79 -6.10
CA VAL A 86 -6.37 6.13 -4.68
C VAL A 86 -7.63 6.86 -4.26
#